data_AF-A0A6A4Z9V1-F1
#
_entry.id   AF-A0A6A4Z9V1-F1
#
_cell.length_a   1.000
_cell.length_b   1.000
_cell.length_c   1.000
_cell.angle_alpha   90.00
_cell.angle_beta   90.00
_cell.angle_gamma   90.00
#
_symmetry.space_group_name_H-M   'P 1'
#
loop_
_entity.id
_entity.type
_entity.pdbx_description
1 polymer ?
#
loop_
_entity_poly.entity_id
_entity_poly.type
_entity_poly.pdbx_seq_one_letter_code
_entity_poly.pdbx_strand_id
1 'polypeptide(L)'
;MDIEIAAPSLHRRKPTDDLYVDCSDAVLAKSSEGVMSPATACSSSDGDDTCNVFVCDVCLDECDLSDGVKLICGRSCSATMCTACTHTYITVRTASVIPGVLAKLNCPTCLVPVNLRRWHNRLAAFAPKFDDVLSQFCDKVERSCDVKCPSCHINRSQLPPHASSVPPIKMLPTLAAHIPRLREL
;
A
#
# COMPACT_ATOMS: atom_id res chain seq x y z
N MET A 1 -42.13 26.01 20.34
CA MET A 1 -40.71 26.43 20.45
C MET A 1 -39.93 25.44 19.62
N ASP A 2 -39.95 25.67 18.32
CA ASP A 2 -39.31 24.83 17.32
C ASP A 2 -37.82 25.16 17.28
N ILE A 3 -36.98 24.16 17.52
CA ILE A 3 -35.53 24.29 17.41
C ILE A 3 -35.16 23.64 16.07
N GLU A 4 -34.95 24.48 15.06
CA GLU A 4 -34.30 24.08 13.81
C GLU A 4 -32.85 23.71 14.11
N ILE A 5 -32.51 22.43 13.93
CA ILE A 5 -31.11 21.98 13.93
C ILE A 5 -30.63 22.01 12.49
N ALA A 6 -29.93 23.09 12.13
CA ALA A 6 -29.26 23.22 10.85
C ALA A 6 -28.17 22.16 10.70
N ALA A 7 -28.27 21.33 9.65
CA ALA A 7 -27.23 20.40 9.24
C ALA A 7 -26.04 21.16 8.60
N PRO A 8 -24.78 20.84 8.92
CA PRO A 8 -23.65 21.42 8.21
C PRO A 8 -23.54 20.83 6.80
N SER A 9 -23.63 21.70 5.80
CA SER A 9 -23.47 21.40 4.38
C SER A 9 -22.03 20.95 4.06
N LEU A 10 -21.86 19.73 3.57
CA LEU A 10 -20.58 19.23 3.04
C LEU A 10 -20.41 19.68 1.58
N HIS A 11 -19.76 20.82 1.37
CA HIS A 11 -19.30 21.19 0.04
C HIS A 11 -18.08 20.35 -0.37
N ARG A 12 -18.34 19.32 -1.19
CA ARG A 12 -17.33 18.59 -1.95
C ARG A 12 -16.72 19.53 -3.01
N ARG A 13 -15.62 20.20 -2.66
CA ARG A 13 -14.82 20.95 -3.64
C ARG A 13 -13.92 19.98 -4.42
N LYS A 14 -14.05 19.98 -5.74
CA LYS A 14 -13.13 19.32 -6.69
C LYS A 14 -11.75 20.00 -6.60
N PRO A 15 -10.64 19.23 -6.58
CA PRO A 15 -9.33 19.79 -6.90
C PRO A 15 -9.03 19.55 -8.39
N THR A 16 -9.09 20.63 -9.17
CA THR A 16 -8.23 20.83 -10.33
C THR A 16 -6.93 21.42 -9.81
N ASP A 17 -5.82 20.72 -10.00
CA ASP A 17 -4.54 21.28 -10.48
C ASP A 17 -3.46 20.20 -10.34
N ASP A 18 -2.79 19.99 -11.48
CA ASP A 18 -1.82 18.96 -11.75
C ASP A 18 -0.58 19.08 -10.85
N LEU A 19 -0.32 18.06 -10.04
CA LEU A 19 0.98 17.88 -9.39
C LEU A 19 1.82 16.93 -10.24
N TYR A 20 2.59 17.52 -11.16
CA TYR A 20 3.69 16.86 -11.83
C TYR A 20 4.84 16.61 -10.83
N VAL A 21 5.15 15.34 -10.58
CA VAL A 21 6.34 14.92 -9.83
C VAL A 21 7.18 14.07 -10.77
N ASP A 22 8.30 14.64 -11.21
CA ASP A 22 9.29 13.97 -12.05
C ASP A 22 9.89 12.78 -11.31
N CYS A 23 9.65 11.57 -11.82
CA CYS A 23 10.28 10.33 -11.37
C CYS A 23 11.13 9.74 -12.50
N SER A 24 11.96 10.57 -13.11
CA SER A 24 12.99 10.11 -14.03
C SER A 24 14.17 9.53 -13.24
N ASP A 25 14.12 8.22 -12.98
CA ASP A 25 15.33 7.39 -12.84
C ASP A 25 15.19 6.21 -13.81
N ALA A 26 15.36 6.54 -15.10
CA ALA A 26 15.63 5.57 -16.14
C ALA A 26 17.12 5.57 -16.44
N VAL A 27 17.67 4.37 -16.60
CA VAL A 27 19.00 4.01 -17.13
C VAL A 27 20.17 4.04 -16.15
N LEU A 28 20.50 2.85 -15.63
CA LEU A 28 21.86 2.29 -15.78
C LEU A 28 21.83 0.79 -15.53
N ALA A 29 21.63 0.04 -16.61
CA ALA A 29 21.97 -1.37 -16.66
C ALA A 29 23.50 -1.49 -16.64
N LYS A 30 24.02 -2.14 -15.60
CA LYS A 30 25.33 -2.82 -15.65
C LYS A 30 25.15 -4.24 -15.15
N SER A 31 25.54 -5.17 -16.00
CA SER A 31 25.64 -6.60 -15.80
C SER A 31 26.65 -6.94 -14.71
N SER A 32 26.33 -7.96 -13.89
CA SER A 32 27.32 -8.83 -13.27
C SER A 32 26.65 -10.12 -12.79
N GLU A 33 27.33 -11.23 -13.09
CA GLU A 33 26.88 -12.61 -13.08
C GLU A 33 26.72 -13.24 -11.68
N GLY A 34 25.87 -14.27 -11.61
CA GLY A 34 26.19 -15.53 -10.93
C GLY A 34 25.59 -15.77 -9.55
N VAL A 35 24.42 -16.45 -9.49
CA VAL A 35 24.20 -17.63 -8.62
C VAL A 35 23.17 -18.53 -9.31
N MET A 36 23.55 -19.77 -9.56
CA MET A 36 22.77 -20.78 -10.30
C MET A 36 21.96 -21.64 -9.32
N SER A 37 20.68 -21.87 -9.60
CA SER A 37 19.84 -22.89 -8.96
C SER A 37 18.78 -23.37 -9.94
N PRO A 38 18.29 -24.61 -9.80
CA PRO A 38 18.05 -25.48 -10.95
C PRO A 38 16.72 -25.17 -11.65
N ALA A 39 16.80 -24.95 -12.95
CA ALA A 39 15.64 -24.90 -13.83
C ALA A 39 15.27 -26.33 -14.27
N THR A 40 14.04 -26.75 -13.97
CA THR A 40 13.42 -27.88 -14.66
C THR A 40 12.96 -27.37 -16.02
N ALA A 41 13.73 -27.66 -17.06
CA ALA A 41 13.39 -27.31 -18.43
C ALA A 41 12.53 -28.40 -19.07
N CYS A 42 11.32 -28.03 -19.49
CA CYS A 42 10.54 -28.75 -20.49
C CYS A 42 10.36 -27.78 -21.67
N SER A 43 11.09 -27.99 -22.76
CA SER A 43 10.91 -27.19 -23.98
C SER A 43 9.97 -27.88 -24.97
N SER A 44 9.06 -27.11 -25.55
CA SER A 44 8.53 -27.33 -26.90
C SER A 44 8.10 -25.99 -27.51
N SER A 45 8.19 -25.93 -28.83
CA SER A 45 8.58 -24.79 -29.67
C SER A 45 7.49 -23.75 -30.05
N ASP A 46 8.00 -22.66 -30.63
CA ASP A 46 7.42 -21.79 -31.67
C ASP A 46 6.45 -20.66 -31.28
N GLY A 47 7.03 -19.46 -31.18
CA GLY A 47 6.35 -18.17 -31.10
C GLY A 47 7.19 -17.18 -30.30
N ASP A 48 7.84 -16.24 -30.98
CA ASP A 48 8.51 -15.08 -30.37
C ASP A 48 7.47 -14.08 -29.84
N ASP A 49 6.67 -14.53 -28.87
CA ASP A 49 6.07 -13.68 -27.86
C ASP A 49 6.87 -13.99 -26.60
N THR A 50 7.76 -13.08 -26.22
CA THR A 50 8.50 -13.21 -24.97
C THR A 50 7.49 -13.18 -23.83
N CYS A 51 7.07 -14.37 -23.39
CA CYS A 51 6.09 -14.59 -22.34
C CYS A 51 6.66 -14.01 -21.05
N ASN A 52 6.27 -12.76 -20.78
CA ASN A 52 6.74 -11.99 -19.64
C ASN A 52 5.93 -12.45 -18.43
N VAL A 53 6.22 -13.67 -17.96
CA VAL A 53 5.52 -14.34 -16.85
C VAL A 53 6.39 -14.43 -15.60
N PHE A 54 5.75 -14.57 -14.45
CA PHE A 54 6.39 -14.85 -13.16
C PHE A 54 5.57 -15.86 -12.36
N VAL A 55 6.19 -16.54 -11.41
CA VAL A 55 5.50 -17.45 -10.49
C VAL A 55 5.08 -16.68 -9.24
N CYS A 56 3.79 -16.70 -8.90
CA CYS A 56 3.28 -16.05 -7.70
C CYS A 56 3.70 -16.79 -6.43
N ASP A 57 4.26 -16.10 -5.43
CA ASP A 57 4.75 -16.71 -4.18
C ASP A 57 3.63 -17.28 -3.28
N VAL A 58 2.35 -17.00 -3.60
CA VAL A 58 1.20 -17.41 -2.78
C VAL A 58 0.39 -18.54 -3.41
N CYS A 59 -0.06 -18.38 -4.66
CA CYS A 59 -0.78 -19.46 -5.35
C CYS A 59 0.13 -20.43 -6.10
N LEU A 60 1.40 -20.07 -6.32
CA LEU A 60 2.40 -20.86 -7.07
C LEU A 60 2.07 -21.03 -8.57
N ASP A 61 1.14 -20.23 -9.09
CA ASP A 61 0.77 -20.23 -10.51
C ASP A 61 1.63 -19.27 -11.33
N GLU A 62 1.79 -19.57 -12.62
CA GLU A 62 2.36 -18.66 -13.62
C GLU A 62 1.38 -17.52 -13.91
N CYS A 63 1.86 -16.29 -13.79
CA CYS A 63 1.08 -15.06 -13.91
C CYS A 63 1.80 -14.07 -14.84
N ASP A 64 1.03 -13.25 -15.55
CA ASP A 64 1.59 -12.16 -16.36
C ASP A 64 2.29 -11.13 -15.48
N LEU A 65 3.45 -10.64 -15.90
CA LEU A 65 4.21 -9.60 -15.16
C LEU A 65 3.42 -8.30 -14.99
N SER A 66 2.44 -8.03 -15.86
CA SER A 66 1.51 -6.90 -15.74
C SER A 66 0.55 -7.05 -14.55
N ASP A 67 0.30 -8.28 -14.08
CA ASP A 67 -0.53 -8.59 -12.90
C ASP A 67 0.32 -8.76 -11.62
N GLY A 68 1.63 -8.51 -11.70
CA GLY A 68 2.56 -8.69 -10.59
C GLY A 68 2.64 -7.49 -9.66
N VAL A 69 2.30 -7.71 -8.38
CA VAL A 69 2.58 -6.80 -7.27
C VAL A 69 3.93 -7.18 -6.66
N LYS A 70 4.92 -6.28 -6.76
CA LYS A 70 6.28 -6.47 -6.26
C LYS A 70 6.68 -5.39 -5.27
N LEU A 71 7.77 -5.61 -4.53
CA LEU A 71 8.39 -4.63 -3.63
C LEU A 71 7.41 -4.08 -2.58
N ILE A 72 6.55 -4.97 -2.06
CA ILE A 72 5.46 -4.63 -1.12
C ILE A 72 6.02 -3.95 0.12
N CYS A 73 7.01 -4.56 0.78
CA CYS A 73 7.57 -4.05 2.04
C CYS A 73 8.91 -3.32 1.90
N GLY A 74 9.62 -3.43 0.77
CA GLY A 74 10.94 -2.82 0.59
C GLY A 74 11.72 -3.38 -0.60
N ARG A 75 12.89 -2.81 -0.89
CA ARG A 75 13.77 -3.23 -2.01
C ARG A 75 14.46 -4.58 -1.77
N SER A 76 14.70 -4.93 -0.50
CA SER A 76 15.33 -6.20 -0.09
C SER A 76 14.36 -7.38 -0.08
N CYS A 77 13.06 -7.15 -0.27
CA CYS A 77 12.07 -8.22 -0.28
C CYS A 77 11.77 -8.63 -1.71
N SER A 78 12.02 -9.91 -2.01
CA SER A 78 11.74 -10.54 -3.30
C SER A 78 10.29 -10.95 -3.48
N ALA A 79 9.38 -10.55 -2.58
CA ALA A 79 7.98 -10.94 -2.64
C ALA A 79 7.35 -10.51 -3.97
N THR A 80 6.77 -11.49 -4.68
CA THR A 80 6.00 -11.30 -5.91
C THR A 80 4.67 -12.01 -5.81
N MET A 81 3.58 -11.28 -6.08
CA MET A 81 2.23 -11.81 -5.98
C MET A 81 1.37 -11.35 -7.14
N CYS A 82 0.47 -12.20 -7.62
CA CYS A 82 -0.57 -11.77 -8.55
C CYS A 82 -1.59 -10.86 -7.86
N THR A 83 -2.37 -10.10 -8.65
CA THR A 83 -3.37 -9.19 -8.08
C THR A 83 -4.48 -9.96 -7.37
N ALA A 84 -4.86 -11.13 -7.87
CA ALA A 84 -5.90 -11.97 -7.26
C ALA A 84 -5.52 -12.43 -5.83
N CYS A 85 -4.28 -12.93 -5.65
CA CYS A 85 -3.78 -13.30 -4.33
C CYS A 85 -3.64 -12.07 -3.43
N THR A 86 -3.18 -10.95 -3.98
CA THR A 86 -3.02 -9.72 -3.20
C THR A 86 -4.37 -9.20 -2.71
N HIS A 87 -5.38 -9.19 -3.58
CA HIS A 87 -6.74 -8.76 -3.22
C HIS A 87 -7.31 -9.65 -2.12
N THR A 88 -7.28 -10.96 -2.34
CA THR A 88 -7.76 -11.95 -1.36
C THR A 88 -7.06 -11.82 -0.02
N TYR A 89 -5.73 -11.65 -0.02
CA TYR A 89 -4.95 -11.42 1.19
C TYR A 89 -5.46 -10.21 1.96
N ILE A 90 -5.61 -9.06 1.30
CA ILE A 90 -6.10 -7.84 1.96
C ILE A 90 -7.52 -8.05 2.47
N THR A 91 -8.42 -8.65 1.67
CA THR A 91 -9.80 -8.94 2.09
C THR A 91 -9.85 -9.78 3.36
N VAL A 92 -9.10 -10.89 3.40
CA VAL A 92 -9.03 -11.78 4.57
C VAL A 92 -8.44 -11.06 5.77
N ARG A 93 -7.37 -10.28 5.58
CA ARG A 93 -6.77 -9.50 6.66
C ARG A 93 -7.73 -8.46 7.20
N THR A 94 -8.42 -7.72 6.34
CA THR A 94 -9.48 -6.78 6.71
C THR A 94 -10.56 -7.48 7.52
N ALA A 95 -11.08 -8.63 7.06
CA ALA A 95 -12.10 -9.39 7.78
C ALA A 95 -11.63 -9.81 9.18
N SER A 96 -10.36 -10.23 9.31
CA SER A 96 -9.77 -10.70 10.57
C SER A 96 -9.47 -9.61 11.62
N VAL A 97 -9.55 -8.32 11.26
CA VAL A 97 -9.30 -7.23 12.21
C VAL A 97 -10.38 -7.19 13.29
N ILE A 98 -9.94 -7.30 14.54
CA ILE A 98 -10.76 -7.16 15.74
C ILE A 98 -11.09 -5.68 15.94
N PRO A 99 -12.38 -5.30 16.08
CA PRO A 99 -12.77 -3.92 16.36
C PRO A 99 -12.08 -3.37 17.62
N GLY A 100 -11.62 -2.12 17.55
CA GLY A 100 -10.92 -1.47 18.68
C GLY A 100 -9.43 -1.84 18.80
N VAL A 101 -8.92 -2.79 18.01
CA VAL A 101 -7.50 -3.17 18.01
C VAL A 101 -6.80 -2.59 16.78
N LEU A 102 -5.71 -1.88 16.99
CA LEU A 102 -4.91 -1.33 15.90
C LEU A 102 -4.27 -2.49 15.10
N ALA A 103 -4.69 -2.63 13.84
CA ALA A 103 -4.19 -3.65 12.94
C ALA A 103 -3.09 -3.12 12.01
N LYS A 104 -2.20 -4.02 11.61
CA LYS A 104 -1.16 -3.77 10.60
C LYS A 104 -1.32 -4.72 9.42
N LEU A 105 -1.11 -4.19 8.23
CA LEU A 105 -1.08 -4.98 7.00
C LEU A 105 0.39 -5.36 6.71
N ASN A 106 0.71 -6.61 7.01
CA ASN A 106 2.08 -7.12 6.86
C ASN A 106 2.33 -7.54 5.41
N CYS A 107 3.61 -7.65 5.04
CA CYS A 107 4.00 -8.38 3.85
C CYS A 107 3.59 -9.86 4.00
N PRO A 108 2.89 -10.46 3.04
CA PRO A 108 2.50 -11.86 3.13
C PRO A 108 3.68 -12.84 3.07
N THR A 109 4.79 -12.45 2.41
CA THR A 109 5.97 -13.32 2.28
C THR A 109 6.92 -13.20 3.48
N CYS A 110 7.31 -11.97 3.86
CA CYS A 110 8.30 -11.76 4.93
C CYS A 110 7.71 -11.33 6.29
N LEU A 111 6.37 -11.18 6.37
CA LEU A 111 5.61 -10.86 7.58
C LEU A 111 5.96 -9.53 8.29
N VAL A 112 6.82 -8.71 7.68
CA VAL A 112 7.15 -7.37 8.18
C VAL A 112 5.96 -6.41 8.00
N PRO A 113 5.62 -5.58 9.00
CA PRO A 113 4.59 -4.58 8.86
C PRO A 113 4.89 -3.56 7.76
N VAL A 114 3.92 -3.28 6.91
CA VAL A 114 4.05 -2.35 5.79
C VAL A 114 3.19 -1.12 6.03
N ASN A 115 3.77 0.05 5.78
CA ASN A 115 3.02 1.30 5.87
C ASN A 115 1.87 1.31 4.83
N LEU A 116 0.66 1.70 5.25
CA LEU A 116 -0.51 1.71 4.37
C LEU A 116 -0.34 2.59 3.13
N ARG A 117 0.40 3.70 3.23
CA ARG A 117 0.74 4.54 2.07
C ARG A 117 1.61 3.80 1.06
N ARG A 118 2.49 2.91 1.52
CA ARG A 118 3.27 2.05 0.62
C ARG A 118 2.35 1.06 -0.10
N TRP A 119 1.36 0.47 0.58
CA TRP A 119 0.34 -0.35 -0.07
C TRP A 119 -0.43 0.42 -1.15
N HIS A 120 -0.93 1.62 -0.84
CA HIS A 120 -1.59 2.47 -1.84
C HIS A 120 -0.70 2.75 -3.06
N ASN A 121 0.56 3.13 -2.84
CA ASN A 121 1.47 3.43 -3.94
C ASN A 121 1.76 2.20 -4.80
N ARG A 122 1.89 1.01 -4.20
CA ARG A 122 2.15 -0.24 -4.94
C ARG A 122 0.93 -0.74 -5.71
N LEU A 123 -0.26 -0.39 -5.25
CA LEU A 123 -1.52 -0.80 -5.85
C LEU A 123 -2.15 0.28 -6.73
N ALA A 124 -1.50 1.44 -6.89
CA ALA A 124 -2.02 2.57 -7.67
C ALA A 124 -2.31 2.20 -9.13
N ALA A 125 -1.47 1.38 -9.76
CA ALA A 125 -1.69 0.87 -11.11
C ALA A 125 -2.93 -0.03 -11.22
N PHE A 126 -3.42 -0.54 -10.10
CA PHE A 126 -4.56 -1.44 -9.97
C PHE A 126 -5.71 -0.81 -9.17
N ALA A 127 -5.70 0.52 -8.96
CA ALA A 127 -6.61 1.22 -8.05
C ALA A 127 -8.08 0.78 -8.12
N PRO A 128 -8.71 0.62 -9.32
CA PRO A 128 -10.11 0.20 -9.39
C PRO A 128 -10.42 -1.15 -8.72
N LYS A 129 -9.43 -2.05 -8.64
CA LYS A 129 -9.56 -3.36 -7.99
C LYS A 129 -9.34 -3.30 -6.48
N PHE A 130 -8.56 -2.34 -5.97
CA PHE A 130 -8.05 -2.35 -4.59
C PHE A 130 -8.56 -1.22 -3.70
N ASP A 131 -9.09 -0.15 -4.27
CA ASP A 131 -9.48 1.04 -3.50
C ASP A 131 -10.52 0.71 -2.42
N ASP A 132 -11.53 -0.09 -2.75
CA ASP A 132 -12.57 -0.50 -1.80
C ASP A 132 -11.98 -1.32 -0.63
N VAL A 133 -11.23 -2.39 -0.94
CA VAL A 133 -10.70 -3.28 0.11
C VAL A 133 -9.65 -2.59 0.99
N LEU A 134 -8.83 -1.69 0.42
CA LEU A 134 -7.90 -0.86 1.19
C LEU A 134 -8.64 0.17 2.04
N SER A 135 -9.67 0.83 1.51
CA SER A 135 -10.49 1.78 2.26
C SER A 135 -11.14 1.09 3.46
N GLN A 136 -11.68 -0.11 3.27
CA GLN A 136 -12.26 -0.89 4.38
C GLN A 136 -11.23 -1.26 5.45
N PHE A 137 -9.98 -1.56 5.05
CA PHE A 137 -8.90 -1.79 6.02
C PHE A 137 -8.58 -0.50 6.80
N CYS A 138 -8.46 0.64 6.11
CA CYS A 138 -8.22 1.95 6.70
C CYS A 138 -9.32 2.32 7.69
N ASP A 139 -10.59 2.14 7.33
CA ASP A 139 -11.73 2.39 8.22
C ASP A 139 -11.64 1.59 9.54
N LYS A 140 -11.21 0.32 9.45
CA LYS A 140 -11.03 -0.51 10.66
C LYS A 140 -9.87 -0.01 11.53
N VAL A 141 -8.79 0.45 10.91
CA VAL A 141 -7.66 1.08 11.61
C VAL A 141 -8.10 2.38 12.27
N GLU A 142 -8.85 3.24 11.58
CA GLU A 142 -9.35 4.50 12.14
C GLU A 142 -10.31 4.28 13.31
N ARG A 143 -11.24 3.32 13.19
CA ARG A 143 -12.16 2.93 14.28
C ARG A 143 -11.44 2.38 15.51
N SER A 144 -10.20 1.90 15.37
CA SER A 144 -9.40 1.50 16.56
C SER A 144 -9.01 2.70 17.43
N CYS A 145 -9.09 3.92 16.89
CA CYS A 145 -8.86 5.17 17.59
C CYS A 145 -10.15 5.82 18.10
N ASP A 146 -11.31 5.15 17.97
CA ASP A 146 -12.56 5.65 18.51
C ASP A 146 -12.75 5.26 19.98
N VAL A 147 -13.08 6.24 20.80
CA VAL A 147 -13.41 6.04 22.22
C VAL A 147 -14.86 6.40 22.47
N LYS A 148 -15.60 5.50 23.12
CA LYS A 148 -16.98 5.78 23.53
C LYS A 148 -16.99 6.74 24.71
N CYS A 149 -17.58 7.92 24.53
CA CYS A 149 -17.72 8.88 25.61
C CYS A 149 -18.66 8.33 26.71
N PRO A 150 -18.27 8.33 28.00
CA PRO A 150 -19.11 7.81 29.07
C PRO A 150 -20.36 8.67 29.32
N SER A 151 -20.33 9.96 28.97
CA SER A 151 -21.44 10.88 29.24
C SER A 151 -22.51 10.87 28.15
N CYS A 152 -22.12 10.96 26.89
CA CYS A 152 -23.09 11.00 25.77
C CYS A 152 -23.20 9.69 24.99
N HIS A 153 -22.39 8.67 25.31
CA HIS A 153 -22.36 7.36 24.64
C HIS A 153 -22.07 7.40 23.13
N ILE A 154 -21.59 8.52 22.60
CA ILE A 154 -21.15 8.69 21.22
C ILE A 154 -19.66 8.35 21.10
N ASN A 155 -19.28 7.65 20.04
CA ASN A 155 -17.88 7.39 19.71
C ASN A 155 -17.21 8.67 19.22
N ARG A 156 -16.02 8.96 19.76
CA ARG A 156 -15.18 10.09 19.33
C ARG A 156 -13.82 9.58 18.92
N SER A 157 -13.44 9.88 17.68
CA SER A 157 -12.09 9.61 17.20
C SER A 157 -11.08 10.44 17.98
N GLN A 158 -9.99 9.79 18.39
CA GLN A 158 -8.82 10.44 19.00
C GLN A 158 -7.82 10.90 17.95
N LEU A 159 -8.08 10.65 16.66
CA LEU A 159 -7.24 11.14 15.58
C LEU A 159 -7.41 12.66 15.43
N PRO A 160 -6.34 13.39 15.06
CA PRO A 160 -6.47 14.78 14.66
C PRO A 160 -7.50 14.97 13.54
N PRO A 161 -8.19 16.12 13.47
CA PRO A 161 -9.07 16.41 12.36
C PRO A 161 -8.34 16.26 11.03
N HIS A 162 -9.04 15.76 10.01
CA HIS A 162 -8.44 15.62 8.68
C HIS A 162 -7.98 17.00 8.18
N ALA A 163 -6.67 17.16 8.04
CA ALA A 163 -6.08 18.33 7.40
C ALA A 163 -5.87 18.03 5.91
N SER A 164 -6.27 18.95 5.03
CA SER A 164 -6.00 18.85 3.58
C SER A 164 -4.51 19.09 3.25
N SER A 165 -3.78 19.70 4.17
CA SER A 165 -2.36 19.97 4.08
C SER A 165 -1.73 19.82 5.46
N VAL A 166 -0.68 19.01 5.55
CA VAL A 166 0.16 18.90 6.74
C VAL A 166 1.45 19.65 6.44
N PRO A 167 1.85 20.64 7.26
CA PRO A 167 3.11 21.32 7.04
C PRO A 167 4.24 20.28 7.05
N PRO A 168 5.20 20.37 6.12
CA PRO A 168 6.29 19.41 6.05
C PRO A 168 7.01 19.36 7.40
N ILE A 169 7.25 18.14 7.90
CA ILE A 169 7.95 17.93 9.16
C ILE A 169 9.35 18.54 9.00
N LYS A 170 9.59 19.66 9.67
CA LYS A 170 10.91 20.29 9.68
C LYS A 170 11.84 19.42 10.52
N MET A 171 12.82 18.82 9.87
CA MET A 171 13.88 18.11 10.58
C MET A 171 14.81 19.13 11.24
N LEU A 172 15.30 18.80 12.43
CA LEU A 172 16.41 19.52 13.02
C LEU A 172 17.62 19.43 12.07
N PRO A 173 18.45 20.49 11.94
CA PRO A 173 19.57 20.51 11.01
C PRO A 173 20.54 19.33 11.18
N THR A 174 20.75 18.91 12.43
CA THR A 174 21.58 17.75 12.80
C THR A 174 21.04 16.44 12.22
N LEU A 175 19.72 16.26 12.22
CA LEU A 175 19.04 15.11 11.64
C LEU A 175 19.00 15.20 10.10
N ALA A 176 18.84 16.40 9.54
CA ALA A 176 18.84 16.60 8.10
C ALA A 176 20.19 16.20 7.46
N ALA A 177 21.30 16.49 8.15
CA ALA A 177 22.64 16.09 7.72
C ALA A 177 22.82 14.56 7.61
N HIS A 178 21.99 13.77 8.29
CA HIS A 178 22.06 12.30 8.27
C HIS A 178 21.19 11.67 7.17
N ILE A 179 20.33 12.44 6.50
CA ILE A 179 19.43 11.92 5.45
C ILE A 179 20.19 11.22 4.31
N PRO A 180 21.32 11.74 3.78
CA PRO A 180 22.03 11.08 2.68
C PRO A 180 22.44 9.65 3.05
N ARG A 181 22.98 9.45 4.25
CA ARG A 181 23.38 8.14 4.78
C ARG A 181 22.20 7.18 4.94
N LEU A 182 21.00 7.69 5.24
CA LEU A 182 19.79 6.87 5.38
C LEU A 182 19.19 6.45 4.03
N ARG A 183 19.53 7.13 2.92
CA ARG A 183 19.05 6.78 1.57
C ARG A 183 19.83 5.64 0.94
N GLU A 184 21.01 5.33 1.47
CA GLU A 184 21.89 4.25 1.03
C GLU A 184 21.54 2.89 1.68
N LEU A 185 20.63 2.88 2.67
CA LEU A 185 20.08 1.69 3.34
C LEU A 185 18.77 1.23 2.68
#